data_AF-A0A9W8B7Q8-F1
#
_entry.id   AF-A0A9W8B7Q8-F1
#
_cell.length_a   1.000
_cell.length_b   1.000
_cell.length_c   1.000
_cell.angle_alpha   90.00
_cell.angle_beta   90.00
_cell.angle_gamma   90.00
#
_symmetry.space_group_name_H-M   'P 1'
#
loop_
_entity.id
_entity.type
_entity.pdbx_description
1 polymer ?
#
loop_
_entity_poly.entity_id
_entity_poly.type
_entity_poly.pdbx_seq_one_letter_code
_entity_poly.pdbx_strand_id
1 'polypeptide(L)'
;MASDSPTPMRRSVTLTPIKHSTTTPRKRQRSTVTGDQASTTPASMDDPETERRSELVIEHLGFSPVSCVDDIINAVNEVLYQTTASLERFLEAEMGSCAEVTQGMHQIETLLEQAVDKNFDIFELYSLRNIFNVPNNLTLTLPHYEGYDYSVTPEQEQSIDKEIAEMQQKIQAHLHQTMDQELAFIERELTHLTSLQEQLAFVSDTPRNHGVVSTSELLQFVVNQANALSKGALSAKPLVDESTLLVLPWSEPSERTQFLNRLARIQLAKLTEHLTP
;
A
#
# COMPACT_ATOMS: atom_id res chain seq x y z
N MET A 1 34.84 -6.19 5.20
CA MET A 1 33.95 -7.32 4.86
C MET A 1 32.80 -6.75 4.07
N ALA A 2 32.51 -7.33 2.91
CA ALA A 2 31.52 -6.84 1.97
C ALA A 2 30.10 -6.96 2.54
N SER A 3 29.29 -5.92 2.36
CA SER A 3 27.83 -6.01 2.46
C SER A 3 27.23 -4.89 1.62
N ASP A 4 26.87 -5.26 0.39
CA ASP A 4 25.99 -4.52 -0.52
C ASP A 4 24.71 -4.10 0.19
N SER A 5 24.30 -2.86 -0.02
CA SER A 5 22.93 -2.41 0.23
C SER A 5 22.46 -1.54 -0.95
N PRO A 6 21.17 -1.61 -1.32
CA PRO A 6 20.75 -1.50 -2.71
C PRO A 6 20.25 -0.10 -3.07
N THR A 7 20.60 0.33 -4.29
CA THR A 7 20.14 1.57 -4.93
C THR A 7 18.63 1.53 -5.22
N PRO A 8 17.84 2.58 -4.91
CA PRO A 8 16.44 2.64 -5.33
C PRO A 8 16.34 3.06 -6.80
N MET A 9 15.89 2.13 -7.65
CA MET A 9 15.56 2.39 -9.05
C MET A 9 14.35 3.33 -9.16
N ARG A 10 14.51 4.42 -9.92
CA ARG A 10 13.42 5.19 -10.55
C ARG A 10 12.47 4.23 -11.27
N ARG A 11 11.22 4.14 -10.81
CA ARG A 11 10.13 3.50 -11.58
C ARG A 11 9.56 4.50 -12.57
N SER A 12 9.97 4.40 -13.83
CA SER A 12 9.23 4.96 -14.96
C SER A 12 7.94 4.16 -15.12
N VAL A 13 6.79 4.81 -14.96
CA VAL A 13 5.48 4.21 -15.27
C VAL A 13 5.31 4.23 -16.78
N THR A 14 5.70 3.13 -17.43
CA THR A 14 5.35 2.85 -18.82
C THR A 14 4.06 2.04 -18.81
N LEU A 15 2.96 2.61 -19.30
CA LEU A 15 1.71 1.89 -19.53
C LEU A 15 1.95 0.82 -20.60
N THR A 16 2.13 -0.43 -20.19
CA THR A 16 2.13 -1.56 -21.11
C THR A 16 0.70 -1.94 -21.46
N PRO A 17 0.37 -2.14 -22.74
CA PRO A 17 -0.95 -2.57 -23.15
C PRO A 17 -1.20 -3.99 -22.61
N ILE A 18 -2.38 -4.18 -22.03
CA ILE A 18 -2.90 -5.44 -21.54
C ILE A 18 -2.90 -6.43 -22.72
N LYS A 19 -1.99 -7.40 -22.69
CA LYS A 19 -2.01 -8.52 -23.64
C LYS A 19 -3.14 -9.44 -23.21
N HIS A 20 -4.27 -9.34 -23.90
CA HIS A 20 -5.29 -10.38 -23.90
C HIS A 20 -4.61 -11.69 -24.29
N SER A 21 -4.64 -12.69 -23.40
CA SER A 21 -4.25 -14.05 -23.72
C SER A 21 -5.20 -14.56 -24.80
N THR A 22 -4.71 -14.61 -26.03
CA THR A 22 -5.35 -15.29 -27.15
C THR A 22 -5.37 -16.79 -26.85
N THR A 23 -6.43 -17.24 -26.17
CA THR A 23 -6.82 -18.64 -26.17
C THR A 23 -7.58 -18.90 -27.46
N THR A 24 -6.92 -19.63 -28.35
CA THR A 24 -7.43 -20.13 -29.63
C THR A 24 -8.86 -20.66 -29.53
N PRO A 25 -9.80 -20.26 -30.42
CA PRO A 25 -11.14 -20.84 -30.42
C PRO A 25 -11.05 -22.28 -30.92
N ARG A 26 -11.28 -23.24 -30.02
CA ARG A 26 -11.41 -24.65 -30.37
C ARG A 26 -12.72 -24.83 -31.14
N LYS A 27 -12.59 -25.10 -32.45
CA LYS A 27 -13.66 -25.43 -33.40
C LYS A 27 -14.56 -26.54 -32.81
N ARG A 28 -15.71 -26.18 -32.21
CA ARG A 28 -16.74 -27.14 -31.79
C ARG A 28 -17.51 -27.59 -33.03
N GLN A 29 -17.35 -28.86 -33.39
CA GLN A 29 -18.17 -29.52 -34.41
C GLN A 29 -19.62 -29.57 -33.92
N ARG A 30 -20.52 -28.96 -34.70
CA ARG A 30 -21.97 -28.99 -34.48
C ARG A 30 -22.48 -30.39 -34.84
N SER A 31 -22.85 -31.17 -33.83
CA SER A 31 -23.62 -32.40 -34.01
C SER A 31 -25.07 -32.05 -34.32
N THR A 32 -25.54 -32.47 -35.49
CA THR A 32 -26.93 -32.35 -35.94
C THR A 32 -27.79 -33.40 -35.24
N VAL A 33 -28.72 -32.97 -34.40
CA VAL A 33 -29.85 -33.80 -33.94
C VAL A 33 -31.12 -33.25 -34.58
N THR A 34 -31.69 -34.06 -35.45
CA THR A 34 -32.95 -33.87 -36.17
C THR A 34 -34.13 -34.05 -35.21
N GLY A 35 -35.08 -33.10 -35.20
CA GLY A 35 -36.30 -33.21 -34.41
C GLY A 35 -37.26 -32.05 -34.63
N ASP A 36 -38.26 -32.31 -35.48
CA ASP A 36 -39.56 -31.68 -35.73
C ASP A 36 -39.87 -30.19 -35.41
N GLN A 37 -40.15 -29.53 -36.53
CA GLN A 37 -40.99 -28.37 -36.83
C GLN A 37 -41.87 -27.79 -35.69
N ALA A 38 -41.47 -26.60 -35.23
CA ALA A 38 -42.37 -25.49 -35.01
C ALA A 38 -41.78 -24.27 -35.74
N SER A 39 -42.60 -23.62 -36.57
CA SER A 39 -42.24 -22.51 -37.43
C SER A 39 -41.87 -21.27 -36.62
N THR A 40 -40.58 -21.08 -36.36
CA THR A 40 -39.99 -19.78 -36.08
C THR A 40 -38.86 -19.61 -37.07
N THR A 41 -39.04 -18.71 -38.03
CA THR A 41 -38.00 -18.27 -38.97
C THR A 41 -36.70 -18.05 -38.22
N PRO A 42 -35.56 -18.64 -38.65
CA PRO A 42 -34.29 -18.38 -38.01
C PRO A 42 -33.92 -16.93 -38.34
N ALA A 43 -34.15 -16.03 -37.39
CA ALA A 43 -33.67 -14.66 -37.47
C ALA A 43 -32.16 -14.74 -37.72
N SER A 44 -31.73 -14.13 -38.83
CA SER A 44 -30.33 -13.85 -39.09
C SER A 44 -29.72 -13.21 -37.85
N MET A 45 -28.62 -13.79 -37.37
CA MET A 45 -27.90 -13.36 -36.15
C MET A 45 -27.33 -11.93 -36.21
N ASP A 46 -27.48 -11.24 -37.34
CA ASP A 46 -26.99 -9.88 -37.63
C ASP A 46 -28.15 -8.93 -37.99
N ASP A 47 -29.25 -8.96 -37.23
CA ASP A 47 -30.34 -7.98 -37.39
C ASP A 47 -30.04 -6.74 -36.53
N PRO A 48 -29.83 -5.55 -37.12
CA PRO A 48 -29.54 -4.32 -36.37
C PRO A 48 -30.67 -3.91 -35.41
N GLU A 49 -31.87 -4.47 -35.53
CA GLU A 49 -32.92 -4.28 -34.52
C GLU A 49 -32.63 -5.03 -33.21
N THR A 50 -31.96 -6.18 -33.29
CA THR A 50 -31.66 -7.01 -32.10
C THR A 50 -30.56 -6.36 -31.26
N GLU A 51 -29.56 -5.77 -31.91
CA GLU A 51 -28.50 -4.99 -31.25
C GLU A 51 -29.07 -3.79 -30.50
N ARG A 52 -29.92 -2.99 -31.17
CA ARG A 52 -30.60 -1.85 -30.52
C ARG A 52 -31.45 -2.25 -29.32
N ARG A 53 -32.14 -3.39 -29.39
CA ARG A 53 -32.92 -3.89 -28.23
C ARG A 53 -32.00 -4.30 -27.09
N SER A 54 -30.86 -4.89 -27.40
CA SER A 54 -29.85 -5.25 -26.39
C SER A 54 -29.30 -4.00 -25.72
N GLU A 55 -29.04 -2.93 -26.48
CA GLU A 55 -28.64 -1.62 -25.95
C GLU A 55 -29.72 -1.02 -25.03
N LEU A 56 -31.00 -1.05 -25.43
CA LEU A 56 -32.10 -0.57 -24.58
C LEU A 56 -32.23 -1.36 -23.27
N VAL A 57 -32.00 -2.69 -23.32
CA VAL A 57 -32.00 -3.53 -22.12
C VAL A 57 -30.83 -3.16 -21.21
N ILE A 58 -29.64 -2.99 -21.77
CA ILE A 58 -28.45 -2.57 -21.01
C ILE A 58 -28.66 -1.20 -20.38
N GLU A 59 -29.25 -0.26 -21.13
CA GLU A 59 -29.57 1.07 -20.65
C GLU A 59 -30.61 1.02 -19.51
N HIS A 60 -31.63 0.18 -19.64
CA HIS A 60 -32.66 0.03 -18.61
C HIS A 60 -32.10 -0.57 -17.32
N LEU A 61 -31.28 -1.62 -17.45
CA LEU A 61 -30.73 -2.35 -16.32
C LEU A 61 -29.54 -1.62 -15.68
N GLY A 62 -28.84 -0.77 -16.44
CA GLY A 62 -27.59 -0.13 -16.03
C GLY A 62 -26.39 -1.10 -15.98
N PHE A 63 -26.57 -2.33 -16.44
CA PHE A 63 -25.52 -3.35 -16.53
C PHE A 63 -25.75 -4.27 -17.73
N SER A 64 -24.69 -4.93 -18.19
CA SER A 64 -24.80 -5.94 -19.24
C SER A 64 -25.33 -7.26 -18.67
N PRO A 65 -26.41 -7.84 -19.26
CA PRO A 65 -26.90 -9.16 -18.88
C PRO A 65 -25.84 -10.25 -18.87
N VAL A 66 -24.90 -10.21 -19.82
CA VAL A 66 -23.78 -11.16 -19.91
C VAL A 66 -22.88 -11.03 -18.69
N SER A 67 -22.51 -9.80 -18.32
CA SER A 67 -21.69 -9.54 -17.13
C SER A 67 -22.38 -9.98 -15.83
N CYS A 68 -23.71 -9.80 -15.73
CA CYS A 68 -24.46 -10.27 -14.57
C CYS A 68 -24.42 -11.80 -14.45
N VAL A 69 -24.55 -12.53 -15.56
CA VAL A 69 -24.43 -13.98 -15.55
C VAL A 69 -23.00 -14.43 -15.24
N ASP A 70 -21.99 -13.77 -15.82
CA ASP A 70 -20.58 -14.05 -15.54
C ASP A 70 -20.26 -13.90 -14.04
N ASP A 71 -20.75 -12.83 -13.41
CA ASP A 71 -20.58 -12.60 -11.97
C ASP A 71 -21.24 -13.69 -11.13
N ILE A 72 -22.40 -14.21 -11.54
CA ILE A 72 -23.06 -15.34 -10.88
C ILE A 72 -22.22 -16.61 -11.03
N ILE A 73 -21.70 -16.90 -12.23
CA ILE A 73 -20.85 -18.07 -12.47
C ILE A 73 -19.58 -18.00 -11.61
N ASN A 74 -18.94 -16.82 -11.55
CA ASN A 74 -17.77 -16.59 -10.71
C ASN A 74 -18.08 -16.80 -9.22
N ALA A 75 -19.20 -16.28 -8.73
CA ALA A 75 -19.62 -16.46 -7.34
C ALA A 75 -19.89 -17.93 -7.00
N VAL A 76 -20.51 -18.68 -7.91
CA VAL A 76 -20.78 -20.11 -7.71
C VAL A 76 -19.48 -20.92 -7.69
N ASN A 77 -18.54 -20.63 -8.58
CA ASN A 77 -17.23 -21.28 -8.60
C ASN A 77 -16.46 -20.98 -7.30
N GLU A 78 -16.48 -19.74 -6.83
CA GLU A 78 -15.87 -19.38 -5.56
C GLU A 78 -16.48 -20.17 -4.39
N VAL A 79 -17.80 -20.23 -4.30
CA VAL A 79 -18.51 -21.00 -3.26
C VAL A 79 -18.23 -22.49 -3.37
N LEU A 80 -18.12 -23.05 -4.58
CA LEU A 80 -17.75 -24.45 -4.80
C LEU A 80 -16.39 -24.73 -4.15
N TYR A 81 -15.35 -23.96 -4.49
CA TYR A 81 -14.01 -24.18 -3.92
C TYR A 81 -13.95 -23.94 -2.41
N GLN A 82 -14.69 -22.96 -1.90
CA GLN A 82 -14.76 -22.71 -0.45
C GLN A 82 -15.44 -23.86 0.29
N THR A 83 -16.51 -24.42 -0.26
CA THR A 83 -17.27 -25.52 0.37
C THR A 83 -16.53 -26.85 0.27
N THR A 84 -15.89 -27.16 -0.86
CA THR A 84 -15.05 -28.36 -1.00
C THR A 84 -13.87 -28.33 -0.04
N ALA A 85 -13.16 -27.20 0.07
CA ALA A 85 -12.07 -27.04 1.02
C ALA A 85 -12.54 -27.12 2.49
N SER A 86 -13.73 -26.61 2.80
CA SER A 86 -14.31 -26.72 4.15
C SER A 86 -14.71 -28.15 4.48
N LEU A 87 -15.24 -28.90 3.50
CA LEU A 87 -15.56 -30.31 3.64
C LEU A 87 -14.29 -31.15 3.83
N GLU A 88 -13.23 -30.87 3.09
CA GLU A 88 -11.93 -31.55 3.24
C GLU A 88 -11.40 -31.40 4.67
N ARG A 89 -11.32 -30.16 5.18
CA ARG A 89 -10.87 -29.88 6.55
C ARG A 89 -11.72 -30.58 7.61
N PHE A 90 -13.03 -30.67 7.38
CA PHE A 90 -13.94 -31.37 8.29
C PHE A 90 -13.65 -32.88 8.32
N LEU A 91 -13.46 -33.50 7.15
CA LEU A 91 -13.14 -34.93 7.04
C LEU A 91 -11.75 -35.24 7.62
N GLU A 92 -10.77 -34.37 7.41
CA GLU A 92 -9.44 -34.51 8.00
C GLU A 92 -9.47 -34.41 9.53
N ALA A 93 -10.33 -33.58 10.10
CA ALA A 93 -10.47 -33.45 11.55
C ALA A 93 -11.09 -34.70 12.20
N GLU A 94 -12.07 -35.33 11.53
CA GLU A 94 -12.81 -36.47 12.08
C GLU A 94 -12.09 -37.81 11.82
N MET A 95 -11.53 -37.99 10.62
CA MET A 95 -10.96 -39.26 10.16
C MET A 95 -9.42 -39.25 10.07
N GLY A 96 -8.80 -38.09 10.26
CA GLY A 96 -7.37 -37.88 10.01
C GLY A 96 -7.04 -37.65 8.52
N SER A 97 -5.90 -37.02 8.26
CA SER A 97 -5.38 -36.81 6.90
C SER A 97 -4.91 -38.14 6.30
N CYS A 98 -5.81 -38.87 5.61
CA CYS A 98 -5.48 -40.08 4.87
C CYS A 98 -5.58 -39.84 3.36
N ALA A 99 -4.74 -40.56 2.59
CA ALA A 99 -4.68 -40.39 1.13
C ALA A 99 -6.02 -40.68 0.43
N GLU A 100 -6.86 -41.54 1.02
CA GLU A 100 -8.19 -41.85 0.50
C GLU A 100 -9.15 -40.65 0.58
N VAL A 101 -9.08 -39.85 1.65
CA VAL A 101 -9.89 -38.63 1.80
C VAL A 101 -9.50 -37.59 0.76
N THR A 102 -8.20 -37.30 0.61
CA THR A 102 -7.72 -36.33 -0.39
C THR A 102 -8.08 -36.78 -1.81
N GLN A 103 -7.91 -38.08 -2.13
CA GLN A 103 -8.25 -38.62 -3.44
C GLN A 103 -9.76 -38.58 -3.71
N GLY A 104 -10.59 -38.91 -2.73
CA GLY A 104 -12.05 -38.83 -2.82
C GLY A 104 -12.54 -37.39 -2.97
N MET A 105 -11.96 -36.47 -2.22
CA MET A 105 -12.28 -35.04 -2.28
C MET A 105 -11.95 -34.46 -3.66
N HIS A 106 -10.79 -34.80 -4.23
CA HIS A 106 -10.44 -34.37 -5.58
C HIS A 106 -11.39 -34.91 -6.67
N GLN A 107 -11.89 -36.14 -6.50
CA GLN A 107 -12.93 -36.68 -7.39
C GLN A 107 -14.25 -35.92 -7.25
N ILE A 108 -14.68 -35.60 -6.02
CA ILE A 108 -15.88 -34.80 -5.77
C ILE A 108 -15.75 -33.40 -6.37
N GLU A 109 -14.61 -32.74 -6.19
CA GLU A 109 -14.31 -31.43 -6.78
C GLU A 109 -14.47 -31.48 -8.30
N THR A 110 -13.80 -32.44 -8.96
CA THR A 110 -13.90 -32.61 -10.42
C THR A 110 -15.33 -32.87 -10.88
N LEU A 111 -16.10 -33.67 -10.13
CA LEU A 111 -17.49 -33.97 -10.45
C LEU A 111 -18.40 -32.75 -10.28
N LEU A 112 -18.16 -31.95 -9.23
CA LEU A 112 -18.90 -30.72 -8.98
C LEU A 112 -18.59 -29.67 -10.03
N GLU A 113 -17.32 -29.49 -10.42
CA GLU A 113 -16.91 -28.59 -11.50
C GLU A 113 -17.65 -28.94 -12.80
N GLN A 114 -17.62 -30.22 -13.20
CA GLN A 114 -18.32 -30.66 -14.41
C GLN A 114 -19.84 -30.47 -14.34
N ALA A 115 -20.43 -30.66 -13.17
CA ALA A 115 -21.87 -30.49 -12.97
C ALA A 115 -22.27 -29.01 -12.98
N VAL A 116 -21.48 -28.15 -12.34
CA VAL A 116 -21.68 -26.70 -12.31
C VAL A 116 -21.51 -26.13 -13.71
N ASP A 117 -20.39 -26.37 -14.39
CA ASP A 117 -20.14 -25.88 -15.75
C ASP A 117 -21.31 -26.20 -16.69
N LYS A 118 -21.75 -27.46 -16.70
CA LYS A 118 -22.85 -27.89 -17.59
C LYS A 118 -24.18 -27.22 -17.26
N ASN A 119 -24.53 -27.12 -15.98
CA ASN A 119 -25.81 -26.55 -15.58
C ASN A 119 -25.82 -25.02 -15.71
N PHE A 120 -24.67 -24.39 -15.47
CA PHE A 120 -24.52 -22.95 -15.59
C PHE A 120 -24.37 -22.48 -17.04
N ASP A 121 -23.83 -23.30 -17.95
CA ASP A 121 -23.95 -23.09 -19.41
C ASP A 121 -25.43 -23.03 -19.86
N ILE A 122 -26.26 -23.94 -19.31
CA ILE A 122 -27.70 -23.98 -19.62
C ILE A 122 -28.41 -22.77 -18.99
N PHE A 123 -28.04 -22.40 -17.77
CA PHE A 123 -28.57 -21.23 -17.08
C PHE A 123 -28.23 -19.94 -17.83
N GLU A 124 -27.00 -19.78 -18.29
CA GLU A 124 -26.56 -18.64 -19.10
C GLU A 124 -27.42 -18.53 -20.35
N LEU A 125 -27.52 -19.61 -21.12
CA LEU A 125 -28.30 -19.64 -22.34
C LEU A 125 -29.78 -19.35 -22.08
N TYR A 126 -30.36 -19.91 -21.01
CA TYR A 126 -31.76 -19.67 -20.66
C TYR A 126 -32.00 -18.22 -20.24
N SER A 127 -31.11 -17.65 -19.44
CA SER A 127 -31.24 -16.31 -18.90
C SER A 127 -31.14 -15.27 -20.00
N LEU A 128 -30.12 -15.37 -20.86
CA LEU A 128 -29.93 -14.45 -21.98
C LEU A 128 -31.04 -14.58 -23.03
N ARG A 129 -31.60 -15.78 -23.24
CA ARG A 129 -32.63 -16.01 -24.25
C ARG A 129 -34.05 -15.66 -23.79
N ASN A 130 -34.35 -15.77 -22.50
CA ASN A 130 -35.73 -15.63 -21.99
C ASN A 130 -35.90 -14.51 -20.96
N ILE A 131 -34.98 -14.36 -20.00
CA ILE A 131 -35.12 -13.37 -18.91
C ILE A 131 -34.75 -11.98 -19.41
N PHE A 132 -33.58 -11.87 -20.04
CA PHE A 132 -33.05 -10.61 -20.54
C PHE A 132 -33.44 -10.29 -21.98
N ASN A 133 -34.29 -11.12 -22.58
CA ASN A 133 -34.72 -10.96 -23.96
C ASN A 133 -36.08 -10.27 -24.01
N VAL A 134 -36.14 -9.16 -24.77
CA VAL A 134 -37.37 -8.41 -25.00
C VAL A 134 -37.96 -8.83 -26.35
N PRO A 135 -39.24 -9.20 -26.41
CA PRO A 135 -39.84 -9.67 -27.65
C PRO A 135 -39.98 -8.54 -28.68
N ASN A 136 -39.84 -8.88 -29.96
CA ASN A 136 -39.74 -7.92 -31.06
C ASN A 136 -40.99 -7.04 -31.26
N ASN A 137 -42.14 -7.45 -30.73
CA ASN A 137 -43.41 -6.76 -30.86
C ASN A 137 -43.66 -5.70 -29.79
N LEU A 138 -42.69 -5.41 -28.92
CA LEU A 138 -42.81 -4.41 -27.86
C LEU A 138 -41.98 -3.17 -28.16
N THR A 139 -42.63 -2.00 -28.22
CA THR A 139 -41.95 -0.70 -28.28
C THR A 139 -41.64 -0.26 -26.85
N LEU A 140 -40.37 -0.36 -26.44
CA LEU A 140 -39.92 0.12 -25.14
C LEU A 140 -39.55 1.60 -25.24
N THR A 141 -40.18 2.43 -24.42
CA THR A 141 -39.76 3.81 -24.17
C THR A 141 -39.28 3.89 -22.72
N LEU A 142 -37.99 4.14 -22.51
CA LEU A 142 -37.44 4.29 -21.18
C LEU A 142 -37.88 5.62 -20.55
N PRO A 143 -38.11 5.70 -19.23
CA PRO A 143 -38.62 6.90 -18.58
C PRO A 143 -37.73 8.12 -18.75
N HIS A 144 -36.41 7.94 -18.83
CA HIS A 144 -35.48 9.05 -19.03
C HIS A 144 -35.46 9.56 -20.47
N TYR A 145 -36.18 8.95 -21.43
CA TYR A 145 -36.41 9.59 -22.71
C TYR A 145 -37.54 10.63 -22.67
N GLU A 146 -38.33 10.66 -21.59
CA GLU A 146 -39.37 11.66 -21.40
C GLU A 146 -38.76 13.00 -20.98
N GLY A 147 -38.90 14.02 -21.82
CA GLY A 147 -38.50 15.40 -21.52
C GLY A 147 -37.24 15.90 -22.24
N TYR A 148 -36.61 15.08 -23.07
CA TYR A 148 -35.56 15.54 -23.98
C TYR A 148 -36.15 16.11 -25.27
N ASP A 149 -35.61 17.26 -25.69
CA ASP A 149 -35.93 17.85 -26.99
C ASP A 149 -35.03 17.21 -28.05
N TYR A 150 -35.61 16.38 -28.92
CA TYR A 150 -34.90 15.74 -30.02
C TYR A 150 -34.73 16.65 -31.25
N SER A 151 -35.13 17.93 -31.17
CA SER A 151 -35.00 18.91 -32.26
C SER A 151 -33.71 19.73 -32.22
N VAL A 152 -32.75 19.37 -31.36
CA VAL A 152 -31.45 20.06 -31.25
C VAL A 152 -30.72 20.06 -32.59
N THR A 153 -30.26 21.24 -32.99
CA THR A 153 -29.52 21.42 -34.25
C THR A 153 -28.04 21.06 -34.07
N PRO A 154 -27.35 20.59 -35.13
CA PRO A 154 -25.92 20.23 -35.05
C PRO A 154 -25.02 21.42 -34.68
N GLU A 155 -25.47 22.65 -34.91
CA GLU A 155 -24.75 23.87 -34.50
C GLU A 155 -24.80 24.07 -32.98
N GLN A 156 -25.93 23.75 -32.34
CA GLN A 156 -26.09 23.82 -30.89
C GLN A 156 -25.28 22.72 -30.20
N GLU A 157 -25.26 21.50 -30.74
CA GLU A 157 -24.41 20.41 -30.25
C GLU A 157 -22.92 20.80 -30.27
N GLN A 158 -22.44 21.36 -31.38
CA GLN A 158 -21.05 21.85 -31.48
C GLN A 158 -20.73 23.00 -30.50
N SER A 159 -21.71 23.83 -30.14
CA SER A 159 -21.50 24.87 -29.14
C SER A 159 -21.33 24.29 -27.75
N ILE A 160 -22.15 23.28 -27.39
CA ILE A 160 -22.07 22.58 -26.11
C ILE A 160 -20.76 21.79 -26.02
N ASP A 161 -20.34 21.12 -27.10
CA ASP A 161 -19.06 20.40 -27.13
C ASP A 161 -17.87 21.34 -26.88
N LYS A 162 -17.91 22.55 -27.45
CA LYS A 162 -16.89 23.58 -27.18
C LYS A 162 -16.92 24.00 -25.72
N GLU A 163 -18.10 24.25 -25.15
CA GLU A 163 -18.23 24.59 -23.72
C GLU A 163 -17.73 23.48 -22.80
N ILE A 164 -18.03 22.21 -23.12
CA ILE A 164 -17.53 21.04 -22.39
C ILE A 164 -16.01 20.96 -22.48
N ALA A 165 -15.43 21.12 -23.67
CA ALA A 165 -13.98 21.11 -23.87
C ALA A 165 -13.30 22.25 -23.09
N GLU A 166 -13.87 23.45 -23.11
CA GLU A 166 -13.39 24.59 -22.33
C GLU A 166 -13.46 24.32 -20.82
N MET A 167 -14.55 23.73 -20.33
CA MET A 167 -14.68 23.34 -18.91
C MET A 167 -13.68 22.26 -18.53
N GLN A 168 -13.51 21.23 -19.35
CA GLN A 168 -12.51 20.18 -19.14
C GLN A 168 -11.10 20.77 -19.07
N GLN A 169 -10.77 21.69 -19.97
CA GLN A 169 -9.48 22.37 -19.95
C GLN A 169 -9.29 23.23 -18.69
N LYS A 170 -10.34 23.94 -18.24
CA LYS A 170 -10.29 24.71 -16.99
C LYS A 170 -10.08 23.81 -15.77
N ILE A 171 -10.78 22.68 -15.70
CA ILE A 171 -10.63 21.70 -14.62
C ILE A 171 -9.21 21.12 -14.61
N GLN A 172 -8.70 20.70 -15.77
CA GLN A 172 -7.35 20.16 -15.89
C GLN A 172 -6.28 21.20 -15.51
N ALA A 173 -6.42 22.44 -15.96
CA ALA A 173 -5.51 23.53 -15.61
C ALA A 173 -5.52 23.82 -14.11
N HIS A 174 -6.71 23.89 -13.50
CA HIS A 174 -6.83 24.10 -12.06
C HIS A 174 -6.23 22.94 -11.26
N LEU A 175 -6.53 21.70 -11.65
CA LEU A 175 -5.98 20.51 -11.00
C LEU A 175 -4.45 20.47 -11.08
N HIS A 176 -3.87 20.69 -12.27
CA HIS A 176 -2.42 20.76 -12.43
C HIS A 176 -1.81 21.86 -11.58
N GLN A 177 -2.42 23.06 -11.56
CA GLN A 177 -1.94 24.17 -10.73
C GLN A 177 -1.95 23.81 -9.23
N THR A 178 -3.01 23.19 -8.74
CA THR A 178 -3.09 22.74 -7.34
C THR A 178 -2.05 21.65 -7.05
N MET A 179 -1.89 20.68 -7.95
CA MET A 179 -0.86 19.64 -7.79
C MET A 179 0.55 20.23 -7.72
N ASP A 180 0.89 21.17 -8.60
CA ASP A 180 2.20 21.83 -8.60
C ASP A 180 2.43 22.64 -7.32
N GLN A 181 1.41 23.30 -6.79
CA GLN A 181 1.48 24.02 -5.52
C GLN A 181 1.73 23.07 -4.34
N GLU A 182 1.01 21.95 -4.28
CA GLU A 182 1.18 20.94 -3.23
C GLU A 182 2.55 20.26 -3.32
N LEU A 183 3.01 19.92 -4.53
CA LEU A 183 4.36 19.39 -4.72
C LEU A 183 5.44 20.37 -4.26
N ALA A 184 5.32 21.64 -4.63
CA ALA A 184 6.28 22.68 -4.19
C ALA A 184 6.23 22.89 -2.67
N PHE A 185 5.05 22.76 -2.05
CA PHE A 185 4.91 22.82 -0.60
C PHE A 185 5.61 21.64 0.08
N ILE A 186 5.34 20.42 -0.38
CA ILE A 186 5.95 19.19 0.14
C ILE A 186 7.47 19.22 -0.02
N GLU A 187 7.99 19.66 -1.17
CA GLU A 187 9.44 19.77 -1.40
C GLU A 187 10.09 20.75 -0.41
N ARG A 188 9.47 21.92 -0.17
CA ARG A 188 9.96 22.87 0.84
C ARG A 188 9.97 22.26 2.23
N GLU A 189 8.90 21.58 2.62
CA GLU A 189 8.81 20.94 3.92
C GLU A 189 9.84 19.82 4.09
N LEU A 190 10.07 19.02 3.04
CA LEU A 190 11.13 18.01 3.04
C LEU A 190 12.51 18.64 3.20
N THR A 191 12.83 19.71 2.47
CA THR A 191 14.12 20.40 2.63
C THR A 191 14.31 20.98 4.04
N HIS A 192 13.23 21.45 4.65
CA HIS A 192 13.26 21.97 6.01
C HIS A 192 13.49 20.83 7.03
N LEU A 193 12.76 19.72 6.92
CA LEU A 193 12.95 18.55 7.77
C LEU A 193 14.35 17.93 7.62
N THR A 194 14.90 17.86 6.40
CA THR A 194 16.28 17.38 6.20
C THR A 194 17.29 18.32 6.85
N SER A 195 17.09 19.64 6.77
CA SER A 195 17.96 20.60 7.46
C SER A 195 17.90 20.45 8.98
N LEU A 196 16.69 20.26 9.55
CA LEU A 196 16.55 19.97 10.97
C LEU A 196 17.19 18.64 11.35
N GLN A 197 17.08 17.62 10.51
CA GLN A 197 17.76 16.35 10.71
C GLN A 197 19.28 16.51 10.70
N GLU A 198 19.85 17.28 9.78
CA GLU A 198 21.28 17.61 9.76
C GLU A 198 21.72 18.36 11.01
N GLN A 199 20.92 19.33 11.48
CA GLN A 199 21.18 20.04 12.72
C GLN A 199 21.13 19.11 13.95
N LEU A 200 20.14 18.22 14.02
CA LEU A 200 20.04 17.22 15.09
C LEU A 200 21.15 16.18 15.00
N ALA A 201 21.53 15.74 13.80
CA ALA A 201 22.66 14.85 13.58
C ALA A 201 23.96 15.51 14.04
N PHE A 202 24.19 16.79 13.71
CA PHE A 202 25.33 17.54 14.22
C PHE A 202 25.33 17.60 15.75
N VAL A 203 24.20 17.94 16.38
CA VAL A 203 24.08 18.00 17.85
C VAL A 203 24.22 16.62 18.50
N SER A 204 23.83 15.54 17.81
CA SER A 204 23.97 14.16 18.28
C SER A 204 25.38 13.59 18.06
N ASP A 205 26.05 13.94 16.97
CA ASP A 205 27.36 13.40 16.58
C ASP A 205 28.52 14.20 17.17
N THR A 206 28.36 15.50 17.41
CA THR A 206 29.35 16.31 18.13
C THR A 206 29.74 15.74 19.50
N PRO A 207 28.82 15.32 20.40
CA PRO A 207 29.21 14.71 21.67
C PRO A 207 29.86 13.33 21.47
N ARG A 208 29.39 12.53 20.49
CA ARG A 208 29.99 11.21 20.18
C ARG A 208 31.43 11.34 19.70
N ASN A 209 31.72 12.30 18.83
CA ASN A 209 33.07 12.55 18.30
C ASN A 209 34.05 13.06 19.37
N HIS A 210 33.54 13.70 20.42
CA HIS A 210 34.34 14.13 21.57
C HIS A 210 34.35 13.08 22.71
N GLY A 211 33.89 11.85 22.44
CA GLY A 211 33.93 10.73 23.38
C GLY A 211 32.92 10.82 24.54
N VAL A 212 31.90 11.68 24.42
CA VAL A 212 30.89 11.88 25.44
C VAL A 212 29.70 10.97 25.16
N VAL A 213 29.46 10.00 26.06
CA VAL A 213 28.25 9.17 26.07
C VAL A 213 27.02 10.04 26.33
N SER A 214 25.86 9.61 25.80
CA SER A 214 24.53 10.22 25.92
C SER A 214 24.41 11.26 27.04
N THR A 215 24.02 12.49 26.69
CA THR A 215 23.95 13.65 27.61
C THR A 215 23.13 13.36 28.87
N SER A 216 22.12 12.48 28.77
CA SER A 216 21.33 12.00 29.90
C SER A 216 22.16 11.20 30.90
N GLU A 217 23.01 10.29 30.42
CA GLU A 217 23.87 9.46 31.28
C GLU A 217 24.97 10.29 31.94
N LEU A 218 25.52 11.27 31.22
CA LEU A 218 26.51 12.18 31.79
C LEU A 218 25.89 13.08 32.87
N LEU A 219 24.70 13.64 32.64
CA LEU A 219 23.98 14.39 33.67
C LEU A 219 23.70 13.52 34.89
N GLN A 220 23.27 12.29 34.69
CA GLN A 220 23.00 11.36 35.78
C GLN A 220 24.28 11.00 36.56
N PHE A 221 25.39 10.79 35.86
CA PHE A 221 26.70 10.56 36.48
C PHE A 221 27.15 11.78 37.28
N VAL A 222 27.12 12.99 36.71
CA VAL A 222 27.52 14.22 37.40
C VAL A 222 26.64 14.47 38.62
N VAL A 223 25.33 14.28 38.52
CA VAL A 223 24.40 14.40 39.65
C VAL A 223 24.70 13.36 40.73
N ASN A 224 24.99 12.12 40.35
CA ASN A 224 25.36 11.06 41.29
C ASN A 224 26.69 11.38 41.99
N GLN A 225 27.69 11.86 41.26
CA GLN A 225 28.98 12.27 41.82
C GLN A 225 28.87 13.50 42.72
N ALA A 226 28.06 14.49 42.34
CA ALA A 226 27.78 15.66 43.16
C ALA A 226 27.06 15.27 44.46
N ASN A 227 26.11 14.34 44.39
CA ASN A 227 25.44 13.81 45.58
C ASN A 227 26.38 12.96 46.44
N ALA A 228 27.27 12.16 45.84
CA ALA A 228 28.28 11.41 46.57
C ALA A 228 29.30 12.33 47.26
N LEU A 229 29.71 13.41 46.59
CA LEU A 229 30.56 14.46 47.15
C LEU A 229 29.86 15.24 48.26
N SER A 230 28.59 15.60 48.09
CA SER A 230 27.79 16.26 49.13
C SER A 230 27.65 15.37 50.37
N LYS A 231 27.33 14.09 50.18
CA LYS A 231 27.29 13.11 51.26
C LYS A 231 28.66 12.90 51.91
N GLY A 232 29.74 12.83 51.11
CA GLY A 232 31.10 12.73 51.61
C GLY A 232 31.55 13.96 52.39
N ALA A 233 31.20 15.17 51.95
CA ALA A 233 31.45 16.42 52.65
C ALA A 233 30.64 16.51 53.94
N LEU A 234 29.40 16.02 53.95
CA LEU A 234 28.56 15.91 55.14
C LEU A 234 29.08 14.85 56.13
N SER A 235 29.66 13.75 55.65
CA SER A 235 30.32 12.72 56.47
C SER A 235 31.70 13.13 56.95
N ALA A 236 32.41 14.00 56.23
CA ALA A 236 33.67 14.61 56.66
C ALA A 236 33.44 15.76 57.67
N LYS A 237 32.27 16.39 57.65
CA LYS A 237 31.88 17.47 58.58
C LYS A 237 31.96 17.09 60.07
N PRO A 238 31.54 15.89 60.52
CA PRO A 238 31.70 15.45 61.90
C PRO A 238 33.07 14.83 62.22
N LEU A 239 33.90 14.52 61.20
CA LEU A 239 35.27 14.01 61.38
C LEU A 239 36.31 15.13 61.49
N VAL A 240 35.90 16.38 61.31
CA VAL A 240 36.74 17.56 61.43
C VAL A 240 36.30 18.33 62.66
N ASP A 241 37.01 18.11 63.76
CA ASP A 241 36.94 18.94 64.95
C ASP A 241 37.38 20.37 64.58
N GLU A 242 36.47 21.34 64.68
CA GLU A 242 36.73 22.75 64.32
C GLU A 242 37.94 23.35 65.07
N SER A 243 38.34 22.74 66.19
CA SER A 243 39.48 23.15 66.99
C SER A 243 40.85 22.75 66.42
N THR A 244 40.94 21.80 65.47
CA THR A 244 42.21 21.44 64.79
C THR A 244 42.43 22.14 63.44
N LEU A 245 41.38 22.68 62.80
CA LEU A 245 41.53 23.39 61.52
C LEU A 245 42.22 24.76 61.63
N LEU A 246 42.23 25.37 62.81
CA LEU A 246 42.91 26.65 63.06
C LEU A 246 44.39 26.49 63.44
N VAL A 247 44.92 25.25 63.52
CA VAL A 247 46.35 24.97 63.74
C VAL A 247 46.97 24.16 62.59
N LEU A 248 46.30 24.08 61.44
CA LEU A 248 47.00 23.60 60.24
C LEU A 248 47.85 24.75 59.69
N PRO A 249 49.16 24.56 59.47
CA PRO A 249 50.03 25.60 58.93
C PRO A 249 49.73 25.77 57.44
N TRP A 250 48.73 26.58 57.10
CA TRP A 250 48.41 26.95 55.72
C TRP A 250 49.54 27.76 55.04
N SER A 251 50.67 27.99 55.71
CA SER A 251 51.85 28.67 55.16
C SER A 251 52.89 27.74 54.54
N GLU A 252 52.80 26.41 54.72
CA GLU A 252 53.72 25.47 54.08
C GLU A 252 53.00 24.63 53.01
N PRO A 253 53.49 24.61 51.76
CA PRO A 253 52.89 23.79 50.73
C PRO A 253 53.03 22.32 51.11
N SER A 254 51.90 21.62 51.24
CA SER A 254 51.82 20.17 51.51
C SER A 254 52.80 19.38 50.65
N GLU A 255 53.39 18.30 51.19
CA GLU A 255 54.31 17.40 50.46
C GLU A 255 53.72 16.93 49.12
N ARG A 256 52.40 16.73 49.05
CA ARG A 256 51.69 16.41 47.81
C ARG A 256 51.77 17.55 46.79
N THR A 257 51.58 18.79 47.24
CA THR A 257 51.68 19.99 46.39
C THR A 257 53.12 20.21 45.91
N GLN A 258 54.11 19.95 46.77
CA GLN A 258 55.52 20.00 46.39
C GLN A 258 55.88 18.88 45.40
N PHE A 259 55.36 17.67 45.60
CA PHE A 259 55.54 16.53 44.70
C PHE A 259 54.91 16.81 43.34
N LEU A 260 53.67 17.31 43.30
CA LEU A 260 52.98 17.69 42.07
C LEU A 260 53.69 18.84 41.34
N ASN A 261 54.20 19.85 42.07
CA ASN A 261 55.03 20.89 41.46
C ASN A 261 56.35 20.33 40.91
N ARG A 262 57.00 19.41 41.62
CA ARG A 262 58.23 18.77 41.15
C ARG A 262 57.96 17.92 39.90
N LEU A 263 56.85 17.18 39.87
CA LEU A 263 56.43 16.36 38.72
C LEU A 263 56.01 17.23 37.53
N ALA A 264 55.27 18.32 37.77
CA ALA A 264 54.92 19.31 36.75
C ALA A 264 56.18 20.00 36.17
N ARG A 265 57.16 20.35 37.02
CA ARG A 265 58.45 20.90 36.56
C ARG A 265 59.26 19.88 35.75
N ILE A 266 59.25 18.60 36.10
CA ILE A 266 59.91 17.54 35.32
C ILE A 266 59.23 17.35 33.96
N GLN A 267 57.90 17.38 33.91
CA GLN A 267 57.15 17.26 32.65
C GLN A 267 57.29 18.51 31.78
N LEU A 268 57.32 19.70 32.38
CA LEU A 268 57.62 20.95 31.66
C LEU A 268 59.05 20.97 31.13
N ALA A 269 60.04 20.47 31.90
CA ALA A 269 61.43 20.36 31.44
C ALA A 269 61.55 19.39 30.23
N LYS A 270 60.85 18.26 30.27
CA LYS A 270 60.77 17.31 29.14
C LYS A 270 60.09 17.90 27.91
N LEU A 271 59.07 18.73 28.09
CA LEU A 271 58.41 19.44 26.99
C LEU A 271 59.31 20.56 26.42
N THR A 272 60.12 21.23 27.23
CA THR A 272 61.05 22.26 26.76
C THR A 272 62.29 21.69 26.07
N GLU A 273 62.76 20.50 26.42
CA GLU A 273 63.82 19.78 25.67
C GLU A 273 63.38 19.36 24.26
N HIS A 274 62.06 19.21 24.02
CA HIS A 274 61.50 18.86 22.72
C HIS A 274 61.07 20.07 21.86
N LEU A 275 61.18 21.31 22.35
CA LEU A 275 60.72 22.52 21.65
C LEU A 275 61.80 23.61 21.45
N THR A 276 63.06 23.33 21.73
CA THR A 276 64.22 24.07 21.19
C THR A 276 64.91 23.21 20.13
N PRO A 277 65.28 23.77 18.96
CA PRO A 277 65.57 23.01 17.73
C PRO A 277 66.74 22.02 17.85
#